data_AF-A0A832C747-F1
#
_entry.id   AF-A0A832C747-F1
#
_cell.length_a   1.000
_cell.length_b   1.000
_cell.length_c   1.000
_cell.angle_alpha   90.00
_cell.angle_beta   90.00
_cell.angle_gamma   90.00
#
_symmetry.space_group_name_H-M   'P 1'
#
loop_
_entity.id
_entity.type
_entity.pdbx_description
1 polymer ?
#
loop_
_entity_poly.entity_id
_entity_poly.type
_entity_poly.pdbx_seq_one_letter_code
_entity_poly.pdbx_strand_id
1 'polypeptide(L)'
;MRYDEGISKHASVSLQELNQSKLGWLKIPEDREPEISLHQNYEDNQIREYQATAKYTQRVGTSRVRTETSFKIVQRKGGCGIAFGCPSFLGKLTAALYSQAVFDEAGGFMVKNFEKRDFQKFWDYALKIGGTLRDVHLRDIEGGKISVYRVSGKDILRAKGIGNLVELLKHANRIKRLGFGFPPNCLSDSAFHFWIANWGGGTLYEPPEPSSYHLFALADFFEQALREREG
;
A
#
# COMPACT_ATOMS: atom_id res chain seq x y z
N MET A 1 34.38 -4.99 15.48
CA MET A 1 33.18 -4.60 14.71
C MET A 1 32.91 -3.15 15.03
N ARG A 2 33.20 -2.24 14.10
CA ARG A 2 32.83 -0.83 14.25
C ARG A 2 31.37 -0.71 13.83
N TYR A 3 30.53 -0.19 14.72
CA TYR A 3 29.22 0.31 14.36
C TYR A 3 29.49 1.54 13.48
N ASP A 4 29.25 1.45 12.18
CA ASP A 4 29.18 2.64 11.35
C ASP A 4 28.02 3.48 11.87
N GLU A 5 28.33 4.67 12.35
CA GLU A 5 27.37 5.69 12.75
C GLU A 5 26.46 5.97 11.55
N GLY A 6 25.24 5.44 11.61
CA GLY A 6 24.24 5.63 10.57
C GLY A 6 24.03 7.11 10.34
N ILE A 7 24.29 7.57 9.12
CA ILE A 7 24.02 8.93 8.69
C ILE A 7 22.52 9.17 8.89
N SER A 8 22.15 9.90 9.95
CA SER A 8 20.77 10.34 10.16
C SER A 8 20.49 11.44 9.14
N LYS A 9 19.83 11.07 8.04
CA LYS A 9 19.24 12.04 7.12
C LYS A 9 17.88 12.43 7.65
N HIS A 10 17.80 13.64 8.18
CA HIS A 10 16.53 14.32 8.38
C HIS A 10 16.12 15.00 7.08
N ALA A 11 14.97 14.59 6.54
CA ALA A 11 14.32 15.27 5.44
C ALA A 11 12.97 15.76 5.93
N SER A 12 12.87 17.06 6.20
CA SER A 12 11.60 17.74 6.40
C SER A 12 11.31 18.56 5.17
N VAL A 13 10.15 18.38 4.57
CA VAL A 13 9.70 19.24 3.47
C VAL A 13 8.24 19.61 3.76
N SER A 14 7.98 20.90 3.78
CA SER A 14 6.66 21.47 3.97
C SER A 14 5.82 21.36 2.70
N LEU A 15 4.50 21.45 2.86
CA LEU A 15 3.57 21.59 1.73
C LEU A 15 3.91 22.76 0.82
N GLN A 16 4.41 23.85 1.39
CA GLN A 16 4.70 25.06 0.66
C GLN A 16 5.85 24.83 -0.32
N GLU A 17 6.86 24.06 0.09
CA GLU A 17 7.98 23.64 -0.76
C GLU A 17 7.53 22.64 -1.83
N LEU A 18 6.63 21.71 -1.51
CA LEU A 18 6.07 20.79 -2.51
C LEU A 18 5.11 21.46 -3.49
N ASN A 19 4.34 22.47 -3.08
CA ASN A 19 3.45 23.20 -3.99
C ASN A 19 4.22 24.06 -5.02
N GLN A 20 5.47 24.42 -4.71
CA GLN A 20 6.38 25.04 -5.68
C GLN A 20 6.94 24.02 -6.67
N SER A 21 6.99 22.73 -6.30
CA SER A 21 7.32 21.66 -7.22
C SER A 21 6.17 21.48 -8.22
N LYS A 22 6.46 21.51 -9.52
CA LYS A 22 5.46 21.47 -10.61
C LYS A 22 4.79 20.09 -10.77
N LEU A 23 4.49 19.39 -9.67
CA LEU A 23 3.92 18.05 -9.66
C LEU A 23 2.41 18.10 -9.90
N GLY A 24 1.99 18.14 -11.17
CA GLY A 24 0.56 18.22 -11.56
C GLY A 24 -0.33 17.06 -11.07
N TRP A 25 0.25 15.97 -10.56
CA TRP A 25 -0.48 14.82 -9.99
C TRP A 25 -0.73 14.93 -8.48
N LEU A 26 -0.02 15.82 -7.78
CA LEU A 26 -0.15 16.07 -6.35
C LEU A 26 -1.30 17.05 -6.13
N LYS A 27 -2.44 16.53 -5.66
CA LYS A 27 -3.60 17.33 -5.25
C LYS A 27 -3.85 17.06 -3.79
N ILE A 28 -3.60 18.05 -2.95
CA ILE A 28 -3.74 17.95 -1.51
C ILE A 28 -5.02 18.69 -1.13
N PRO A 29 -5.91 18.11 -0.31
CA PRO A 29 -7.10 18.82 0.12
C PRO A 29 -6.69 20.09 0.89
N GLU A 30 -7.02 21.25 0.33
CA GLU A 30 -6.68 22.56 0.92
C GLU A 30 -7.25 22.71 2.33
N ASP A 31 -8.37 22.05 2.62
CA ASP A 31 -9.04 22.09 3.92
C ASP A 31 -8.32 21.33 5.05
N ARG A 32 -7.24 20.60 4.73
CA ARG A 32 -6.51 19.77 5.69
C ARG A 32 -5.15 20.32 6.08
N GLU A 33 -4.52 21.14 5.24
CA GLU A 33 -3.19 21.75 5.47
C GLU A 33 -2.19 20.77 6.14
N PRO A 34 -1.93 19.58 5.54
CA PRO A 34 -1.07 18.57 6.15
C PRO A 34 0.42 18.92 6.14
N GLU A 35 1.03 19.13 7.29
CA GLU A 35 2.49 19.13 7.43
C GLU A 35 2.97 17.70 7.65
N ILE A 36 4.11 17.33 7.06
CA ILE A 36 4.67 16.00 7.22
C ILE A 36 6.19 16.04 7.16
N SER A 37 6.82 15.25 8.02
CA SER A 37 8.27 15.15 8.17
C SER A 37 8.68 13.68 8.13
N LEU A 38 9.89 13.41 7.64
CA LEU A 38 10.48 12.09 7.60
C LEU A 38 11.75 12.06 8.46
N HIS A 39 11.85 11.04 9.30
CA HIS A 39 13.05 10.69 10.04
C HIS A 39 13.53 9.32 9.55
N GLN A 40 14.76 9.24 9.05
CA GLN A 40 15.34 7.94 8.68
C GLN A 40 15.72 7.15 9.93
N ASN A 41 15.05 6.03 10.17
CA ASN A 41 15.34 5.17 11.31
C ASN A 41 16.47 4.19 11.00
N TYR A 42 16.49 3.66 9.78
CA TYR A 42 17.37 2.58 9.40
C TYR A 42 17.63 2.57 7.89
N GLU A 43 18.85 2.23 7.51
CA GLU A 43 19.22 1.94 6.13
C GLU A 43 20.35 0.91 6.10
N ASP A 44 20.20 -0.11 5.26
CA ASP A 44 21.26 -1.05 4.91
C ASP A 44 21.37 -1.20 3.39
N ASN A 45 22.04 -2.23 2.88
CA ASN A 45 22.20 -2.44 1.44
C ASN A 45 20.90 -2.81 0.70
N GLN A 46 19.84 -3.21 1.40
CA GLN A 46 18.60 -3.72 0.81
C GLN A 46 17.37 -2.89 1.18
N ILE A 47 17.35 -2.29 2.36
CA ILE A 47 16.16 -1.72 3.00
C ILE A 47 16.43 -0.29 3.44
N ARG A 48 15.40 0.54 3.34
CA ARG A 48 15.30 1.83 4.02
C ARG A 48 14.03 1.89 4.85
N GLU A 49 14.14 2.38 6.07
CA GLU A 49 13.03 2.64 6.96
C GLU A 49 12.99 4.11 7.39
N TYR A 50 11.81 4.71 7.28
CA TYR A 50 11.52 6.03 7.79
C TYR A 50 10.34 5.99 8.75
N GLN A 51 10.43 6.81 9.80
CA GLN A 51 9.29 7.25 10.57
C GLN A 51 8.78 8.55 9.97
N ALA A 52 7.52 8.58 9.57
CA ALA A 52 6.84 9.79 9.17
C ALA A 52 5.98 10.31 10.34
N THR A 53 5.96 11.62 10.51
CA THR A 53 5.00 12.30 11.41
C THR A 53 4.27 13.35 10.60
N ALA A 54 2.94 13.29 10.64
CA ALA A 54 2.06 14.20 9.91
C ALA A 54 1.10 14.92 10.86
N LYS A 55 1.01 16.24 10.71
CA LYS A 55 0.04 17.11 11.39
C LYS A 55 -0.96 17.62 10.37
N TYR A 56 -2.25 17.41 10.60
CA TYR A 56 -3.28 17.85 9.67
C TYR A 56 -4.58 18.18 10.39
N THR A 57 -5.43 18.93 9.71
CA THR A 57 -6.79 19.22 10.18
C THR A 57 -7.74 18.13 9.71
N GLN A 58 -8.53 17.57 10.63
CA GLN A 58 -9.61 16.65 10.30
C GLN A 58 -10.95 17.12 10.84
N ARG A 59 -12.01 16.77 10.13
CA ARG A 59 -13.39 17.03 10.57
C ARG A 59 -13.85 15.90 11.48
N VAL A 60 -14.25 16.24 12.70
CA VAL A 60 -14.85 15.34 13.68
C VAL A 60 -16.24 15.87 13.99
N GLY A 61 -17.26 15.26 13.37
CA GLY A 61 -18.63 15.78 13.37
C GLY A 61 -18.73 17.15 12.71
N THR A 62 -19.10 18.16 13.50
CA THR A 62 -19.16 19.57 13.07
C THR A 62 -17.87 20.34 13.31
N SER A 63 -16.93 19.79 14.09
CA SER A 63 -15.71 20.48 14.50
C SER A 63 -14.52 20.14 13.61
N ARG A 64 -13.55 21.05 13.56
CA ARG A 64 -12.23 20.82 12.96
C ARG A 64 -11.21 20.68 14.08
N VAL A 65 -10.45 19.60 14.04
CA VAL A 65 -9.44 19.29 15.07
C VAL A 65 -8.10 19.12 14.38
N ARG A 66 -7.07 19.79 14.90
CA ARG A 66 -5.68 19.53 14.50
C ARG A 66 -5.27 18.20 15.11
N THR A 67 -4.77 17.30 14.28
CA THR A 67 -4.40 15.94 14.67
C THR A 67 -2.99 15.67 14.21
N GLU A 68 -2.26 14.92 15.03
CA GLU A 68 -0.95 14.39 14.70
C GLU A 68 -1.03 12.87 14.58
N THR A 69 -0.37 12.31 13.58
CA THR A 69 -0.24 10.88 13.41
C THR A 69 1.18 10.52 12.99
N SER A 70 1.60 9.33 13.37
CA SER A 70 2.90 8.77 13.05
C SER A 70 2.71 7.44 12.34
N PHE A 71 3.46 7.24 11.26
CA PHE A 71 3.37 6.03 10.43
C PHE A 71 4.72 5.65 9.84
N LYS A 72 4.89 4.38 9.48
CA LYS A 72 6.18 3.85 8.99
C LYS A 72 6.21 3.82 7.47
N ILE A 73 7.39 4.01 6.90
CA ILE A 73 7.66 3.77 5.48
C ILE A 73 8.82 2.80 5.39
N VAL A 74 8.60 1.65 4.76
CA VAL A 74 9.65 0.65 4.50
C VAL A 74 9.78 0.48 3.00
N GLN A 75 10.99 0.59 2.47
CA GLN A 75 11.27 0.44 1.05
C GLN A 75 12.38 -0.58 0.83
N ARG A 76 12.17 -1.47 -0.15
CA ARG A 76 13.24 -2.23 -0.76
C ARG A 76 13.98 -1.34 -1.76
N LYS A 77 15.29 -1.15 -1.57
CA LYS A 77 16.11 -0.31 -2.46
C LYS A 77 15.96 -0.74 -3.92
N GLY A 78 15.63 0.21 -4.79
CA GLY A 78 15.38 -0.02 -6.21
C GLY A 78 14.03 -0.70 -6.53
N GLY A 79 13.14 -0.85 -5.54
CA GLY A 79 11.86 -1.52 -5.69
C GLY A 79 10.70 -0.77 -5.01
N CYS A 80 9.68 -1.54 -4.62
CA CYS A 80 8.46 -1.02 -3.99
C CYS A 80 8.67 -0.61 -2.53
N GLY A 81 7.80 0.27 -2.05
CA GLY A 81 7.75 0.70 -0.66
C GLY A 81 6.33 0.65 -0.10
N ILE A 82 6.22 0.40 1.20
CA ILE A 82 4.97 0.30 1.95
C ILE A 82 4.95 1.39 3.01
N ALA A 83 3.91 2.23 2.97
CA ALA A 83 3.60 3.18 4.04
C ALA A 83 2.52 2.59 4.96
N PHE A 84 2.92 2.10 6.13
CA PHE A 84 2.04 1.42 7.08
C PHE A 84 1.52 2.38 8.16
N GLY A 85 0.20 2.47 8.30
CA GLY A 85 -0.48 3.43 9.17
C GLY A 85 -0.70 4.80 8.53
N CYS A 86 -0.30 4.99 7.27
CA CYS A 86 -0.47 6.24 6.55
C CYS A 86 -1.96 6.49 6.22
N PRO A 87 -2.56 7.62 6.64
CA PRO A 87 -3.86 8.04 6.15
C PRO A 87 -3.91 8.09 4.62
N SER A 88 -4.97 7.57 4.03
CA SER A 88 -5.07 7.42 2.57
C SER A 88 -4.92 8.73 1.79
N PHE A 89 -5.45 9.83 2.33
CA PHE A 89 -5.34 11.16 1.70
C PHE A 89 -3.91 11.72 1.72
N LEU A 90 -3.04 11.21 2.59
CA LEU A 90 -1.62 11.58 2.65
C LEU A 90 -0.77 10.76 1.68
N GLY A 91 -1.25 9.64 1.12
CA GLY A 91 -0.41 8.70 0.37
C GLY A 91 0.41 9.34 -0.76
N LYS A 92 -0.19 10.26 -1.53
CA LYS A 92 0.52 11.00 -2.59
C LYS A 92 1.57 11.96 -2.05
N LEU A 93 1.23 12.68 -0.98
CA LEU A 93 2.13 13.62 -0.31
C LEU A 93 3.32 12.87 0.30
N THR A 94 3.05 11.76 0.98
CA THR A 94 4.06 10.83 1.51
C THR A 94 5.00 10.35 0.40
N ALA A 95 4.47 9.95 -0.76
CA ALA A 95 5.29 9.50 -1.88
C ALA A 95 6.19 10.62 -2.43
N ALA A 96 5.65 11.84 -2.59
CA ALA A 96 6.42 13.00 -3.05
C ALA A 96 7.55 13.37 -2.08
N LEU A 97 7.26 13.42 -0.78
CA LEU A 97 8.27 13.68 0.25
C LEU A 97 9.34 12.61 0.29
N TYR A 98 8.93 11.35 0.28
CA TYR A 98 9.84 10.23 0.27
C TYR A 98 10.76 10.30 -0.95
N SER A 99 10.19 10.62 -2.10
CA SER A 99 10.95 10.82 -3.33
C SER A 99 11.98 11.93 -3.18
N GLN A 100 11.59 13.09 -2.66
CA GLN A 100 12.50 14.21 -2.42
C GLN A 100 13.61 13.83 -1.43
N ALA A 101 13.29 13.08 -0.38
CA ALA A 101 14.27 12.67 0.64
C ALA A 101 15.30 11.66 0.12
N VAL A 102 14.91 10.80 -0.82
CA VAL A 102 15.73 9.68 -1.29
C VAL A 102 16.45 9.98 -2.61
N PHE A 103 15.80 10.72 -3.50
CA PHE A 103 16.27 10.95 -4.87
C PHE A 103 16.56 12.43 -5.16
N ASP A 104 16.44 13.30 -4.16
CA ASP A 104 16.53 14.77 -4.32
C ASP A 104 15.56 15.34 -5.37
N GLU A 105 14.51 14.58 -5.72
CA GLU A 105 13.47 14.94 -6.67
C GLU A 105 12.12 14.43 -6.18
N ALA A 106 11.10 15.28 -6.11
CA ALA A 106 9.77 14.93 -5.61
C ALA A 106 8.94 14.02 -6.56
N GLY A 107 9.43 13.69 -7.76
CA GLY A 107 8.73 12.88 -8.78
C GLY A 107 9.26 11.46 -9.03
N GLY A 108 10.41 11.09 -8.47
CA GLY A 108 11.04 9.77 -8.61
C GLY A 108 10.29 8.60 -7.96
N PHE A 109 9.29 8.86 -7.11
CA PHE A 109 8.47 7.83 -6.46
C PHE A 109 6.99 8.21 -6.44
N MET A 110 6.10 7.26 -6.76
CA MET A 110 4.66 7.51 -6.84
C MET A 110 3.82 6.37 -6.24
N VAL A 111 2.61 6.70 -5.81
CA VAL A 111 1.61 5.70 -5.43
C VAL A 111 1.16 4.93 -6.67
N LYS A 112 1.27 3.60 -6.63
CA LYS A 112 0.80 2.72 -7.71
C LYS A 112 -0.72 2.55 -7.62
N ASN A 113 -1.42 2.99 -8.66
CA ASN A 113 -2.78 2.52 -8.92
C ASN A 113 -2.72 1.15 -9.60
N PHE A 114 -3.62 0.25 -9.20
CA PHE A 114 -3.69 -1.10 -9.74
C PHE A 114 -4.83 -1.25 -10.75
N GLU A 115 -4.49 -1.86 -11.87
CA GLU A 115 -5.43 -2.25 -12.92
C GLU A 115 -5.89 -3.68 -12.71
N LYS A 116 -6.92 -4.10 -13.45
CA LYS A 116 -7.45 -5.48 -13.39
C LYS A 116 -6.35 -6.53 -13.61
N ARG A 117 -5.42 -6.28 -14.55
CA ARG A 117 -4.27 -7.16 -14.81
C ARG A 117 -3.30 -7.27 -13.63
N ASP A 118 -3.10 -6.17 -12.89
CA ASP A 118 -2.22 -6.19 -11.72
C ASP A 118 -2.82 -7.09 -10.63
N PHE A 119 -4.14 -7.01 -10.44
CA PHE A 119 -4.87 -7.89 -9.52
C PHE A 119 -4.84 -9.36 -9.91
N GLN A 120 -4.88 -9.67 -11.21
CA GLN A 120 -4.72 -11.04 -11.70
C GLN A 120 -3.34 -11.58 -11.34
N LYS A 121 -2.28 -10.80 -11.61
CA LYS A 121 -0.92 -11.15 -11.19
C LYS A 121 -0.78 -11.37 -9.69
N PHE A 122 -1.39 -10.52 -8.86
CA PHE A 122 -1.40 -10.72 -7.41
C PHE A 122 -2.08 -12.01 -7.01
N TRP A 123 -3.19 -12.35 -7.66
CA TRP A 123 -3.89 -13.60 -7.39
C TRP A 123 -3.04 -14.81 -7.78
N ASP A 124 -2.53 -14.85 -9.02
CA ASP A 124 -1.73 -15.96 -9.52
C ASP A 124 -0.48 -16.18 -8.66
N TYR A 125 0.24 -15.09 -8.35
CA TYR A 125 1.42 -15.17 -7.48
C TYR A 125 1.06 -15.59 -6.05
N ALA A 126 -0.05 -15.09 -5.48
CA ALA A 126 -0.50 -15.50 -4.16
C ALA A 126 -0.77 -17.01 -4.11
N LEU A 127 -1.47 -17.58 -5.09
CA LEU A 127 -1.72 -19.02 -5.15
C LEU A 127 -0.40 -19.82 -5.29
N LYS A 128 0.51 -19.35 -6.14
CA LYS A 128 1.81 -19.98 -6.38
C LYS A 128 2.64 -20.15 -5.11
N ILE A 129 2.61 -19.16 -4.21
CA ILE A 129 3.37 -19.21 -2.94
C ILE A 129 2.57 -19.77 -1.77
N GLY A 130 1.41 -20.40 -2.02
CA GLY A 130 0.59 -21.07 -1.01
C GLY A 130 -0.40 -20.16 -0.27
N GLY A 131 -0.64 -18.95 -0.76
CA GLY A 131 -1.69 -18.06 -0.29
C GLY A 131 -3.08 -18.46 -0.75
N THR A 132 -4.09 -17.91 -0.09
CA THR A 132 -5.50 -18.09 -0.46
C THR A 132 -6.21 -16.75 -0.63
N LEU A 133 -7.19 -16.72 -1.52
CA LEU A 133 -8.05 -15.55 -1.69
C LEU A 133 -9.00 -15.45 -0.48
N ARG A 134 -9.07 -14.27 0.14
CA ARG A 134 -9.85 -13.99 1.35
C ARG A 134 -10.89 -12.91 1.16
N ASP A 135 -10.69 -12.02 0.19
CA ASP A 135 -11.62 -10.95 -0.10
C ASP A 135 -11.65 -10.61 -1.58
N VAL A 136 -12.85 -10.37 -2.10
CA VAL A 136 -13.09 -9.94 -3.47
C VAL A 136 -14.12 -8.82 -3.45
N HIS A 137 -13.81 -7.70 -4.09
CA HIS A 137 -14.76 -6.62 -4.37
C HIS A 137 -14.71 -6.23 -5.84
N LEU A 138 -15.76 -6.57 -6.57
CA LEU A 138 -15.93 -6.31 -8.00
C LEU A 138 -16.99 -5.25 -8.24
N ARG A 139 -16.87 -4.57 -9.38
CA ARG A 139 -17.83 -3.60 -9.88
C ARG A 139 -18.12 -3.85 -11.36
N ASP A 140 -19.36 -3.56 -11.73
CA ASP A 140 -19.84 -3.53 -13.12
C ASP A 140 -19.56 -4.87 -13.84
N ILE A 141 -20.19 -5.94 -13.34
CA ILE A 141 -20.08 -7.29 -13.88
C ILE A 141 -21.16 -7.49 -14.96
N GLU A 142 -20.81 -8.22 -16.02
CA GLU A 142 -21.70 -8.57 -17.15
C GLU A 142 -22.34 -7.33 -17.80
N GLY A 143 -21.53 -6.33 -18.13
CA GLY A 143 -22.04 -5.08 -18.73
C GLY A 143 -22.90 -4.26 -17.77
N GLY A 144 -22.73 -4.45 -16.46
CA GLY A 144 -23.41 -3.67 -15.42
C GLY A 144 -24.69 -4.30 -14.86
N LYS A 145 -25.05 -5.51 -15.29
CA LYS A 145 -26.19 -6.25 -14.71
C LYS A 145 -26.02 -6.47 -13.21
N ILE A 146 -24.79 -6.70 -12.77
CA ILE A 146 -24.43 -6.74 -11.35
C ILE A 146 -23.49 -5.56 -11.07
N SER A 147 -24.00 -4.55 -10.37
CA SER A 147 -23.25 -3.33 -10.08
C SER A 147 -22.13 -3.55 -9.06
N VAL A 148 -22.38 -4.40 -8.06
CA VAL A 148 -21.44 -4.71 -6.98
C VAL A 148 -21.53 -6.18 -6.63
N TYR A 149 -20.37 -6.82 -6.58
CA TYR A 149 -20.23 -8.13 -5.96
C TYR A 149 -19.11 -8.04 -4.92
N ARG A 150 -19.41 -8.47 -3.69
CA ARG A 150 -18.44 -8.47 -2.60
C ARG A 150 -18.58 -9.72 -1.75
N VAL A 151 -17.46 -10.36 -1.48
CA VAL A 151 -17.37 -11.52 -0.59
C VAL A 151 -16.06 -11.45 0.20
N SER A 152 -16.12 -11.86 1.46
CA SER A 152 -14.95 -11.96 2.33
C SER A 152 -15.09 -13.16 3.26
N GLY A 153 -14.01 -13.89 3.51
CA GLY A 153 -14.04 -15.07 4.37
C GLY A 153 -12.71 -15.82 4.39
N LYS A 154 -12.67 -16.93 5.14
CA LYS A 154 -11.44 -17.72 5.30
C LYS A 154 -11.11 -18.62 4.10
N ASP A 155 -12.11 -19.05 3.36
CA ASP A 155 -11.94 -19.89 2.18
C ASP A 155 -13.08 -19.63 1.19
N ILE A 156 -13.05 -18.46 0.56
CA ILE A 156 -14.14 -18.01 -0.31
C ILE A 156 -14.25 -18.82 -1.60
N LEU A 157 -13.16 -19.49 -2.03
CA LEU A 157 -13.13 -20.29 -3.24
C LEU A 157 -13.85 -21.64 -3.07
N ARG A 158 -13.85 -22.20 -1.84
CA ARG A 158 -14.53 -23.48 -1.55
C ARG A 158 -15.91 -23.32 -0.92
N ALA A 159 -16.32 -22.10 -0.61
CA ALA A 159 -17.60 -21.83 0.00
C ALA A 159 -18.76 -22.14 -0.98
N LYS A 160 -19.67 -23.01 -0.55
CA LYS A 160 -20.88 -23.34 -1.33
C LYS A 160 -21.75 -22.09 -1.51
N GLY A 161 -22.27 -21.88 -2.72
CA GLY A 161 -23.20 -20.79 -3.04
C GLY A 161 -22.55 -19.46 -3.48
N ILE A 162 -21.21 -19.36 -3.48
CA ILE A 162 -20.50 -18.12 -3.87
C ILE A 162 -20.35 -17.99 -5.40
N GLY A 163 -20.63 -19.08 -6.15
CA GLY A 163 -20.50 -19.12 -7.60
C GLY A 163 -19.03 -19.20 -8.05
N ASN A 164 -18.80 -19.18 -9.36
CA ASN A 164 -17.47 -19.27 -9.94
C ASN A 164 -16.76 -17.91 -9.89
N LEU A 165 -15.98 -17.65 -8.84
CA LEU A 165 -15.26 -16.39 -8.65
C LEU A 165 -14.28 -16.06 -9.80
N VAL A 166 -13.66 -17.08 -10.41
CA VAL A 166 -12.75 -16.91 -11.56
C VAL A 166 -13.51 -16.34 -12.75
N GLU A 167 -14.71 -16.83 -13.00
CA GLU A 167 -15.58 -16.36 -14.08
C GLU A 167 -16.11 -14.95 -13.81
N LEU A 168 -16.57 -14.68 -12.58
CA LEU A 168 -16.98 -13.34 -12.16
C LEU A 168 -15.87 -12.29 -12.35
N LEU A 169 -14.62 -12.65 -12.06
CA LEU A 169 -13.46 -11.78 -12.26
C LEU A 169 -13.21 -11.50 -13.74
N LYS A 170 -13.45 -12.45 -14.64
CA LYS A 170 -13.37 -12.23 -16.09
C LYS A 170 -14.44 -11.25 -16.56
N HIS A 171 -15.67 -11.36 -16.05
CA HIS A 171 -16.79 -10.50 -16.45
C HIS A 171 -16.87 -9.14 -15.74
N ALA A 172 -16.14 -8.95 -14.64
CA ALA A 172 -16.04 -7.65 -13.97
C ALA A 172 -15.27 -6.63 -14.82
N ASN A 173 -15.83 -5.44 -15.03
CA ASN A 173 -15.09 -4.35 -15.64
C ASN A 173 -13.98 -3.84 -14.72
N ARG A 174 -14.23 -3.82 -13.40
CA ARG A 174 -13.26 -3.32 -12.42
C ARG A 174 -13.20 -4.18 -11.16
N ILE A 175 -11.97 -4.42 -10.72
CA ILE A 175 -11.66 -4.94 -9.39
C ILE A 175 -11.40 -3.74 -8.49
N LYS A 176 -12.22 -3.58 -7.45
CA LYS A 176 -12.04 -2.52 -6.45
C LYS A 176 -11.03 -2.90 -5.38
N ARG A 177 -11.06 -4.16 -4.96
CA ARG A 177 -10.20 -4.71 -3.91
C ARG A 177 -10.06 -6.22 -4.08
N LEU A 178 -8.88 -6.73 -3.75
CA LEU A 178 -8.63 -8.15 -3.47
C LEU A 178 -7.92 -8.29 -2.13
N GLY A 179 -8.21 -9.36 -1.42
CA GLY A 179 -7.52 -9.73 -0.20
C GLY A 179 -7.05 -11.16 -0.19
N PHE A 180 -5.95 -11.38 0.51
CA PHE A 180 -5.19 -12.61 0.55
C PHE A 180 -4.89 -13.00 1.99
N GLY A 181 -4.79 -14.31 2.22
CA GLY A 181 -4.32 -14.88 3.46
C GLY A 181 -3.18 -15.84 3.18
N PHE A 182 -2.12 -15.78 3.98
CA PHE A 182 -0.97 -16.67 3.87
C PHE A 182 -0.73 -17.33 5.23
N PRO A 183 -0.57 -18.66 5.30
CA PRO A 183 -0.11 -19.30 6.51
C PRO A 183 1.35 -18.92 6.81
N PRO A 184 1.84 -19.19 8.03
CA PRO A 184 3.26 -19.05 8.36
C PRO A 184 4.16 -19.77 7.34
N ASN A 185 5.32 -19.17 7.08
CA ASN A 185 6.37 -19.62 6.15
C ASN A 185 6.04 -19.53 4.65
N CYS A 186 4.89 -18.98 4.25
CA CYS A 186 4.58 -18.70 2.84
C CYS A 186 5.11 -17.34 2.37
N LEU A 187 4.88 -16.29 3.16
CA LEU A 187 5.31 -14.91 2.86
C LEU A 187 6.38 -14.41 3.85
N SER A 188 6.26 -14.84 5.11
CA SER A 188 7.20 -14.62 6.21
C SER A 188 7.08 -15.79 7.18
N ASP A 189 7.89 -15.80 8.23
CA ASP A 189 7.71 -16.63 9.43
C ASP A 189 6.31 -16.53 10.08
N SER A 190 5.64 -15.38 9.95
CA SER A 190 4.30 -15.11 10.48
C SER A 190 3.19 -15.29 9.44
N ALA A 191 1.97 -15.52 9.93
CA ALA A 191 0.78 -15.50 9.08
C ALA A 191 0.51 -14.08 8.54
N PHE A 192 -0.04 -14.00 7.33
CA PHE A 192 -0.50 -12.75 6.74
C PHE A 192 -1.97 -12.80 6.41
N HIS A 193 -2.64 -11.67 6.62
CA HIS A 193 -3.98 -11.43 6.09
C HIS A 193 -4.11 -9.96 5.76
N PHE A 194 -4.33 -9.65 4.49
CA PHE A 194 -4.49 -8.26 4.05
C PHE A 194 -5.42 -8.16 2.86
N TRP A 195 -5.83 -6.93 2.55
CA TRP A 195 -6.39 -6.59 1.26
C TRP A 195 -5.78 -5.31 0.71
N ILE A 196 -5.80 -5.20 -0.61
CA ILE A 196 -5.39 -4.01 -1.35
C ILE A 196 -6.52 -3.54 -2.26
N ALA A 197 -6.64 -2.22 -2.41
CA ALA A 197 -7.58 -1.58 -3.29
C ALA A 197 -6.90 -1.03 -4.55
N ASN A 198 -7.71 -0.72 -5.55
CA ASN A 198 -7.25 -0.29 -6.87
C ASN A 198 -6.48 1.04 -6.87
N TRP A 199 -6.55 1.82 -5.79
CA TRP A 199 -5.81 3.08 -5.63
C TRP A 199 -4.47 2.90 -4.88
N GLY A 200 -4.07 1.66 -4.57
CA GLY A 200 -2.77 1.34 -4.00
C GLY A 200 -2.74 1.14 -2.48
N GLY A 201 -3.76 1.61 -1.75
CA GLY A 201 -3.84 1.36 -0.30
C GLY A 201 -4.58 0.09 0.06
N GLY A 202 -4.67 -0.19 1.36
CA GLY A 202 -5.16 -1.48 1.85
C GLY A 202 -5.36 -1.53 3.35
N THR A 203 -5.53 -2.74 3.88
CA THR A 203 -5.43 -3.01 5.31
C THR A 203 -4.69 -4.32 5.51
N LEU A 204 -3.75 -4.32 6.44
CA LEU A 204 -3.13 -5.52 6.98
C LEU A 204 -3.81 -5.85 8.31
N TYR A 205 -4.41 -7.04 8.40
CA TYR A 205 -5.05 -7.56 9.59
C TYR A 205 -4.10 -8.45 10.41
N GLU A 206 -3.24 -9.21 9.72
CA GLU A 206 -2.26 -10.08 10.34
C GLU A 206 -0.89 -9.91 9.66
N PRO A 207 0.20 -9.73 10.43
CA PRO A 207 0.20 -9.47 11.88
C PRO A 207 -0.40 -8.09 12.20
N PRO A 208 -1.06 -7.92 13.37
CA PRO A 208 -1.67 -6.62 13.75
C PRO A 208 -0.63 -5.52 13.98
N GLU A 209 0.55 -5.90 14.45
CA GLU A 209 1.69 -5.02 14.68
C GLU A 209 2.88 -5.47 13.81
N PRO A 210 2.87 -5.15 12.50
CA PRO A 210 3.94 -5.59 11.62
C PRO A 210 5.27 -4.93 11.98
N SER A 211 6.28 -5.76 12.16
CA SER A 211 7.68 -5.32 12.10
C SER A 211 8.05 -4.86 10.69
N SER A 212 9.19 -4.17 10.55
CA SER A 212 9.69 -3.72 9.25
C SER A 212 9.98 -4.87 8.30
N TYR A 213 10.37 -6.03 8.82
CA TYR A 213 10.54 -7.26 8.05
C TYR A 213 9.22 -7.74 7.42
N HIS A 214 8.10 -7.66 8.15
CA HIS A 214 6.78 -7.99 7.60
C HIS A 214 6.36 -7.03 6.48
N LEU A 215 6.64 -5.73 6.65
CA LEU A 215 6.36 -4.73 5.61
C LEU A 215 7.26 -4.92 4.39
N PHE A 216 8.51 -5.33 4.59
CA PHE A 216 9.42 -5.70 3.51
C PHE A 216 8.93 -6.93 2.74
N ALA A 217 8.49 -7.99 3.43
CA ALA A 217 7.91 -9.18 2.79
C ALA A 217 6.68 -8.84 1.93
N LEU A 218 5.82 -7.91 2.40
CA LEU A 218 4.72 -7.39 1.59
C LEU A 218 5.20 -6.61 0.36
N ALA A 219 6.21 -5.76 0.52
CA ALA A 219 6.79 -5.01 -0.59
C ALA A 219 7.35 -5.96 -1.66
N ASP A 220 8.09 -6.98 -1.24
CA ASP A 220 8.63 -8.01 -2.13
C ASP A 220 7.51 -8.80 -2.81
N PHE A 221 6.46 -9.20 -2.09
CA PHE A 221 5.29 -9.86 -2.69
C PHE A 221 4.71 -9.06 -3.87
N PHE A 222 4.44 -7.77 -3.69
CA PHE A 222 3.90 -6.95 -4.78
C PHE A 222 4.88 -6.81 -5.94
N GLU A 223 6.17 -6.66 -5.63
CA GLU A 223 7.21 -6.53 -6.65
C GLU A 223 7.36 -7.81 -7.48
N GLN A 224 7.44 -8.97 -6.84
CA GLN A 224 7.54 -10.26 -7.53
C GLN A 224 6.30 -10.55 -8.37
N ALA A 225 5.10 -10.34 -7.81
CA ALA A 225 3.86 -10.53 -8.53
C ALA A 225 3.79 -9.66 -9.80
N LEU A 226 4.18 -8.39 -9.72
CA LEU A 226 4.15 -7.49 -10.89
C LEU A 226 5.19 -7.83 -11.95
N ARG A 227 6.34 -8.41 -11.53
CA ARG A 227 7.43 -8.86 -12.40
C ARG A 227 7.12 -10.17 -13.12
N GLU A 228 6.17 -10.96 -12.64
CA GLU A 228 5.76 -12.18 -13.36
C GLU A 228 5.36 -11.81 -14.80
N ARG A 229 6.07 -12.45 -15.74
CA ARG A 229 5.71 -12.44 -17.16
C ARG A 229 4.53 -13.38 -17.31
N GLU A 230 3.60 -13.00 -18.18
CA GLU A 230 2.57 -13.94 -18.65
C GLU A 230 3.32 -15.14 -19.24
N GLY A 231 3.20 -16.29 -18.57
CA GLY A 231 3.72 -17.57 -19.05
C GLY A 231 2.84 -18.15 -20.14
#